data_AF-A0A1W9PE65-F1
#
_entry.id   AF-A0A1W9PE65-F1
#
_cell.length_a   1.000
_cell.length_b   1.000
_cell.length_c   1.000
_cell.angle_alpha   90.00
_cell.angle_beta   90.00
_cell.angle_gamma   90.00
#
_symmetry.space_group_name_H-M   'P 1'
#
loop_
_entity.id
_entity.type
_entity.pdbx_description
1 polymer ?
#
loop_
_entity_poly.entity_id
_entity_poly.type
_entity_poly.pdbx_seq_one_letter_code
_entity_poly.pdbx_strand_id
1 'polypeptide(L)'
;MNESFARVERLTEEGYVVIEVKLPALLTVVKEINVPRLPTLKGKLAAKKAEIPILKPADIKADPDRIGLGGSPTQVIKMFPPEIKKSGKIFDSDLEKAVGELSEALKGVLGHIK
;
A
#
# COMPACT_ATOMS: atom_id res chain seq x y z
N MET A 1 15.57 -33.47 -1.02
CA MET A 1 15.01 -32.19 -0.54
C MET A 1 13.61 -32.09 -1.13
N ASN A 2 12.56 -32.13 -0.31
CA ASN A 2 11.20 -32.01 -0.84
C ASN A 2 11.04 -30.57 -1.35
N GLU A 3 10.71 -30.41 -2.62
CA GLU A 3 10.40 -29.09 -3.17
C GLU A 3 9.08 -28.62 -2.56
N SER A 4 9.11 -27.49 -1.84
CA SER A 4 7.92 -26.88 -1.28
C SER A 4 7.49 -25.70 -2.14
N PHE A 5 6.20 -25.67 -2.46
CA PHE A 5 5.58 -24.62 -3.26
C PHE A 5 4.51 -23.89 -2.44
N ALA A 6 4.26 -22.64 -2.78
CA ALA A 6 3.13 -21.86 -2.28
C ALA A 6 2.25 -21.43 -3.45
N ARG A 7 0.93 -21.63 -3.31
CA ARG A 7 -0.07 -21.12 -4.25
C ARG A 7 -0.62 -19.81 -3.71
N VAL A 8 -0.53 -18.74 -4.48
CA VAL A 8 -0.89 -17.37 -4.06
C VAL A 8 -1.79 -16.70 -5.08
N GLU A 9 -2.61 -15.75 -4.61
CA GLU A 9 -3.39 -14.85 -5.45
C GLU A 9 -2.69 -13.49 -5.49
N ARG A 10 -2.20 -13.08 -6.66
CA ARG A 10 -1.58 -11.77 -6.85
C ARG A 10 -2.63 -10.80 -7.40
N LEU A 11 -2.91 -9.74 -6.64
CA LEU A 11 -3.83 -8.69 -7.03
C LEU A 11 -3.31 -7.92 -8.27
N THR A 12 -4.24 -7.57 -9.14
CA THR A 12 -4.07 -6.77 -10.38
C THR A 12 -5.22 -5.77 -10.47
N GLU A 13 -5.17 -4.80 -11.39
CA GLU A 13 -6.24 -3.81 -11.55
C GLU A 13 -7.60 -4.46 -11.90
N GLU A 14 -7.59 -5.60 -12.60
CA GLU A 14 -8.81 -6.27 -13.09
C GLU A 14 -9.28 -7.43 -12.19
N GLY A 15 -8.56 -7.74 -11.10
CA GLY A 15 -8.84 -8.89 -10.24
C GLY A 15 -7.56 -9.53 -9.72
N TYR A 16 -7.41 -10.85 -9.85
CA TYR A 16 -6.22 -11.55 -9.37
C TYR A 16 -5.77 -12.66 -10.33
N VAL A 17 -4.49 -12.98 -10.25
CA VAL A 17 -3.90 -14.15 -10.92
C VAL A 17 -3.43 -15.16 -9.88
N VAL A 18 -3.70 -16.44 -10.14
CA VAL A 18 -3.22 -17.53 -9.28
C VAL A 18 -1.85 -17.98 -9.76
N ILE A 19 -0.87 -17.94 -8.87
CA ILE A 19 0.53 -18.26 -9.17
C ILE A 19 1.02 -19.33 -8.20
N GLU A 20 1.82 -20.27 -8.69
CA GLU A 20 2.61 -21.19 -7.87
C GLU A 20 4.06 -20.72 -7.81
N VAL A 21 4.62 -20.59 -6.61
CA VAL A 21 6.01 -20.15 -6.39
C VAL A 21 6.78 -21.19 -5.59
N LYS A 22 8.02 -21.45 -6.00
CA LYS A 22 8.95 -22.33 -5.28
C LYS A 22 9.49 -21.62 -4.05
N LEU A 23 9.56 -22.33 -2.92
CA LEU A 23 10.13 -21.80 -1.68
C LEU A 23 11.64 -22.07 -1.58
N PRO A 24 12.43 -21.17 -0.94
CA PRO A 24 12.00 -19.95 -0.25
C PRO A 24 11.63 -18.80 -1.22
N ALA A 25 10.60 -18.04 -0.87
CA ALA A 25 10.11 -16.90 -1.65
C ALA A 25 9.82 -15.68 -0.75
N LEU A 26 9.93 -14.49 -1.32
CA LEU A 26 9.51 -13.23 -0.70
C LEU A 26 8.10 -12.86 -1.20
N LEU A 27 7.16 -12.67 -0.28
CA LEU A 27 5.79 -12.27 -0.59
C LEU A 27 5.49 -10.91 0.05
N THR A 28 5.07 -9.95 -0.75
CA THR A 28 4.47 -8.70 -0.27
C THR A 28 2.96 -8.86 -0.22
N VAL A 29 2.32 -8.53 0.90
CA VAL A 29 0.88 -8.71 1.08
C VAL A 29 0.16 -7.37 1.07
N VAL A 30 -1.06 -7.36 0.54
CA VAL A 30 -1.97 -6.20 0.57
C VAL A 30 -2.85 -6.25 1.83
N LYS A 31 -3.50 -5.13 2.17
CA LYS A 31 -4.34 -5.02 3.38
C LYS A 31 -5.51 -6.00 3.36
N GLU A 32 -6.00 -6.33 2.17
CA GLU A 32 -7.17 -7.16 1.91
C GLU A 32 -6.92 -8.65 2.18
N ILE A 33 -5.67 -9.07 2.38
CA ILE A 33 -5.32 -10.49 2.55
C ILE A 33 -6.03 -11.15 3.75
N ASN A 34 -6.26 -10.39 4.83
CA ASN A 34 -7.00 -10.85 6.01
C ASN A 34 -7.41 -9.69 6.92
N VAL A 35 -8.19 -10.02 7.96
CA VAL A 35 -8.44 -9.13 9.10
C VAL A 35 -7.51 -9.55 10.25
N PRO A 36 -6.60 -8.68 10.73
CA PRO A 36 -5.72 -9.01 11.84
C PRO A 36 -6.51 -9.37 13.10
N ARG A 37 -6.21 -10.54 13.68
CA ARG A 37 -6.85 -11.00 14.92
C ARG A 37 -6.46 -10.14 16.12
N LEU A 38 -7.39 -10.00 17.08
CA LEU A 38 -7.06 -9.38 18.36
C LEU A 38 -6.09 -10.26 19.18
N PRO A 39 -5.12 -9.66 19.87
CA PRO A 39 -4.20 -10.41 20.71
C PRO A 39 -4.90 -10.91 21.99
N THR A 40 -4.57 -12.13 22.41
CA THR A 40 -5.02 -12.68 23.70
C THR A 40 -4.26 -12.04 24.87
N LEU A 41 -4.81 -12.11 26.09
CA LEU A 41 -4.12 -11.63 27.30
C LEU A 41 -2.75 -12.32 27.48
N LYS A 42 -2.71 -13.66 27.32
CA LYS A 42 -1.48 -14.44 27.34
C LYS A 42 -0.48 -13.98 26.27
N GLY A 43 -0.97 -13.67 25.06
CA GLY A 43 -0.15 -13.14 23.97
C GLY A 43 0.47 -11.79 24.31
N LYS A 44 -0.30 -10.87 24.92
CA LYS A 44 0.23 -9.57 25.37
C LYS A 44 1.31 -9.72 26.45
N LEU A 45 1.11 -10.63 27.41
CA LEU A 45 2.09 -10.89 28.47
C LEU A 45 3.38 -11.51 27.91
N ALA A 46 3.28 -12.42 26.95
CA ALA A 46 4.43 -12.99 26.26
C ALA A 46 5.19 -11.92 25.45
N ALA A 47 4.47 -11.09 24.68
CA ALA A 47 5.06 -9.99 23.91
C ALA A 47 5.78 -8.97 24.81
N LYS A 48 5.23 -8.64 25.98
CA LYS A 48 5.88 -7.74 26.95
C LYS A 48 7.22 -8.28 27.48
N LYS A 49 7.38 -9.61 27.57
CA LYS A 49 8.59 -10.27 28.05
C LYS A 49 9.57 -10.61 26.92
N ALA A 50 9.16 -10.48 25.67
CA ALA A 50 10.01 -10.81 24.53
C ALA A 50 11.20 -9.86 24.49
N GLU A 51 12.41 -10.42 24.43
CA GLU A 51 13.62 -9.65 24.19
C GLU A 51 13.68 -9.29 22.71
N ILE A 52 13.76 -8.01 22.40
CA ILE A 52 13.87 -7.51 21.03
C ILE A 52 15.36 -7.25 20.75
N PRO A 53 16.02 -8.08 19.91
CA PRO A 53 17.43 -7.87 19.61
C PRO A 53 17.60 -6.57 18.82
N ILE A 54 18.51 -5.72 19.28
CA ILE A 54 18.89 -4.48 18.59
C ILE A 54 20.09 -4.81 17.71
N LEU A 55 19.87 -4.87 16.40
CA LEU A 55 20.93 -5.08 15.41
C LEU A 55 21.48 -3.73 14.93
N LYS A 56 22.79 -3.55 15.03
CA LYS A 56 23.56 -2.46 14.43
C LYS A 56 24.04 -2.86 13.02
N PRO A 57 24.42 -1.89 12.17
CA PRO A 57 24.96 -2.20 10.83
C PRO A 57 26.12 -3.21 10.84
N ALA A 58 27.00 -3.13 11.85
CA ALA A 58 28.12 -4.05 12.02
C ALA A 58 27.67 -5.50 12.28
N ASP A 59 26.55 -5.70 12.97
CA ASP A 59 26.04 -7.03 13.33
C ASP A 59 25.55 -7.80 12.09
N ILE A 60 25.10 -7.08 11.05
CA ILE A 60 24.63 -7.64 9.78
C ILE A 60 25.62 -7.47 8.63
N LYS A 61 26.83 -6.95 8.91
CA LYS A 61 27.86 -6.64 7.91
C LYS A 61 27.32 -5.77 6.76
N ALA A 62 26.48 -4.79 7.09
CA ALA A 62 25.94 -3.87 6.11
C ALA A 62 27.05 -3.00 5.51
N ASP A 63 26.98 -2.78 4.21
CA ASP A 63 27.85 -1.87 3.48
C ASP A 63 27.50 -0.41 3.83
N PRO A 64 28.44 0.39 4.41
CA PRO A 64 28.19 1.78 4.78
C PRO A 64 27.76 2.66 3.61
N ASP A 65 28.19 2.34 2.39
CA ASP A 65 27.87 3.13 1.19
C ASP A 65 26.49 2.78 0.60
N ARG A 66 25.79 1.80 1.18
CA ARG A 66 24.48 1.33 0.71
C ARG A 66 23.37 1.47 1.77
N ILE A 67 23.62 2.26 2.80
CA ILE A 67 22.65 2.55 3.86
C ILE A 67 22.50 4.06 4.11
N GLY A 68 21.37 4.44 4.70
CA GLY A 68 21.08 5.84 5.03
C GLY A 68 20.93 6.74 3.80
N LEU A 69 21.16 8.04 4.00
CA LEU A 69 20.99 9.05 2.95
C LEU A 69 22.02 8.91 1.82
N GLY A 70 23.27 8.58 2.18
CA GLY A 70 24.38 8.41 1.23
C GLY A 70 24.21 7.20 0.32
N GLY A 71 23.61 6.11 0.83
CA GLY A 71 23.32 4.92 0.04
C GLY A 71 21.99 4.94 -0.72
N SER A 72 21.18 6.00 -0.60
CA SER A 72 19.91 6.12 -1.31
C SER A 72 20.10 6.66 -2.72
N PRO A 73 19.64 5.96 -3.78
CA PRO A 73 19.71 6.47 -5.15
C PRO A 73 18.75 7.64 -5.40
N THR A 74 17.77 7.86 -4.52
CA THR A 74 16.79 8.95 -4.62
C THR A 74 16.97 9.96 -3.48
N GLN A 75 16.74 11.24 -3.78
CA GLN A 75 16.88 12.35 -2.83
C GLN A 75 15.63 13.22 -2.89
N VAL A 76 15.02 13.50 -1.74
CA VAL A 76 13.83 14.34 -1.65
C VAL A 76 14.25 15.81 -1.64
N ILE A 77 14.05 16.51 -2.76
CA ILE A 77 14.49 17.91 -2.92
C ILE A 77 13.52 18.90 -2.27
N LYS A 78 12.21 18.66 -2.40
CA LYS A 78 11.17 19.56 -1.88
C LYS A 78 9.90 18.78 -1.59
N MET A 79 9.26 19.10 -0.47
CA MET A 79 7.91 18.65 -0.13
C MET A 79 7.01 19.88 0.00
N PHE A 80 5.80 19.79 -0.54
CA PHE A 80 4.78 20.82 -0.41
C PHE A 80 3.41 20.14 -0.27
N PRO A 81 2.48 20.72 0.50
CA PRO A 81 1.12 20.19 0.58
C PRO A 81 0.41 20.34 -0.77
N PRO A 82 -0.48 19.41 -1.14
CA PRO A 82 -1.31 19.58 -2.33
C PRO A 82 -2.24 20.79 -2.15
N GLU A 83 -2.43 21.56 -3.22
CA GLU A 83 -3.40 22.68 -3.21
C GLU A 83 -4.82 22.14 -3.07
N ILE A 84 -5.53 22.57 -2.03
CA ILE A 84 -6.93 22.20 -1.82
C ILE A 84 -7.79 23.02 -2.78
N LYS A 85 -8.29 22.40 -3.84
CA LYS A 85 -9.27 23.02 -4.75
C LYS A 85 -10.60 23.17 -4.03
N LYS A 86 -11.02 24.41 -3.73
CA LYS A 86 -12.30 24.75 -3.08
C LYS A 86 -13.50 24.86 -4.04
N SER A 87 -13.40 24.32 -5.25
CA SER A 87 -14.46 24.45 -6.26
C SER A 87 -15.36 23.21 -6.26
N GLY A 88 -16.41 23.22 -5.45
CA GLY A 88 -17.56 22.34 -5.62
C GLY A 88 -18.69 23.11 -6.31
N LYS A 89 -19.36 22.51 -7.30
CA LYS A 89 -20.58 23.06 -7.92
C LYS A 89 -21.78 22.36 -7.29
N ILE A 90 -22.72 23.13 -6.73
CA ILE A 90 -24.02 22.65 -6.28
C ILE A 90 -24.99 22.77 -7.46
N PHE A 91 -25.74 21.70 -7.74
CA PHE A 91 -26.78 21.67 -8.76
C PHE A 91 -28.15 21.75 -8.06
N ASP A 92 -28.70 22.96 -7.95
CA ASP A 92 -29.95 23.25 -7.22
C ASP A 92 -31.13 23.46 -8.18
N SER A 93 -31.35 22.50 -9.07
CA SER A 93 -32.44 22.50 -10.05
C SER A 93 -33.33 21.28 -9.86
N ASP A 94 -34.46 21.23 -10.57
CA ASP A 94 -35.32 20.04 -10.66
C ASP A 94 -34.49 18.78 -10.99
N LEU A 95 -34.91 17.62 -10.47
CA LEU A 95 -34.16 16.35 -10.54
C LEU A 95 -33.61 16.04 -11.94
N GLU A 96 -34.45 16.10 -12.99
CA GLU A 96 -34.04 15.78 -14.35
C GLU A 96 -32.96 16.72 -14.88
N LYS A 97 -33.06 18.03 -14.56
CA LYS A 97 -32.07 19.03 -14.97
C LYS A 97 -30.77 18.86 -14.19
N ALA A 98 -30.85 18.60 -12.89
CA ALA A 98 -29.67 18.42 -12.04
C ALA A 98 -28.84 17.21 -12.49
N VAL A 99 -29.51 16.10 -12.86
CA VAL A 99 -28.86 14.91 -13.43
C VAL A 99 -28.19 15.23 -14.76
N GLY A 100 -28.85 15.99 -15.64
CA GLY A 100 -28.26 16.43 -16.91
C GLY A 100 -27.01 17.29 -16.71
N GLU A 101 -27.08 18.30 -15.84
CA GLU A 101 -25.96 19.19 -15.54
C GLU A 101 -24.78 18.45 -14.89
N LEU A 102 -25.05 17.49 -13.99
CA LEU A 102 -24.02 16.65 -13.39
C LEU A 102 -23.36 15.75 -14.44
N SER A 103 -24.14 15.11 -15.32
CA SER A 103 -23.62 14.23 -16.37
C SER A 103 -22.67 14.98 -17.30
N GLU A 104 -23.05 16.19 -17.72
CA GLU A 104 -22.20 17.06 -18.54
C GLU A 104 -20.94 17.50 -17.80
N ALA A 105 -21.05 17.90 -16.53
CA ALA A 105 -19.89 18.27 -15.72
C ALA A 105 -18.89 17.11 -15.55
N LEU A 106 -19.38 15.88 -15.39
CA LEU A 106 -18.55 14.69 -15.25
C LEU A 106 -17.85 14.30 -16.56
N LYS A 107 -18.48 14.48 -17.73
CA LYS A 107 -17.83 14.20 -19.04
C LYS A 107 -16.54 14.99 -19.21
N GLY A 108 -16.52 16.26 -18.77
CA GLY A 108 -15.31 17.10 -18.82
C GLY A 108 -14.18 16.65 -17.90
N VAL A 109 -14.49 15.91 -16.84
CA VAL A 109 -13.50 15.36 -15.89
C VAL A 109 -13.02 13.98 -16.31
N LEU A 110 -13.94 13.12 -16.77
CA LEU A 110 -13.66 11.75 -17.17
C LEU A 110 -12.96 11.65 -18.54
N GLY A 111 -13.10 12.64 -19.42
CA GLY A 111 -12.41 12.68 -20.73
C GLY A 111 -10.88 12.75 -20.66
N HIS A 112 -10.30 12.97 -19.48
CA HIS A 112 -8.85 12.93 -19.23
C HIS A 112 -8.36 11.58 -18.69
N ILE A 113 -9.27 10.65 -18.40
CA ILE A 113 -8.95 9.29 -17.97
C ILE A 113 -9.03 8.44 -19.24
N LYS A 114 -7.87 8.20 -19.87
CA LYS A 114 -7.73 7.17 -20.89
C LYS A 114 -7.81 5.79 -20.25
#